data_AF-A0A836X999-F1
#
_entry.id   AF-A0A836X999-F1
#
_cell.length_a   1.000
_cell.length_b   1.000
_cell.length_c   1.000
_cell.angle_alpha   90.00
_cell.angle_beta   90.00
_cell.angle_gamma   90.00
#
_symmetry.space_group_name_H-M   'P 1'
#
loop_
_entity.id
_entity.type
_entity.pdbx_description
1 polymer ?
#
loop_
_entity_poly.entity_id
_entity_poly.type
_entity_poly.pdbx_seq_one_letter_code
_entity_poly.pdbx_strand_id
1 'polypeptide(L)'
;MSKLKSGAPFLIYLYYAFDNRPKWFAFIWKCSDIFRRVISKMPFVIKYPLSNIIAAIVYYPLARLTLLIEKMGVDVNNVPLTEYRAKSFYTMRTDALDRFGTRLENRFTQVQIKKMMEDAGLINIRFSDIAPYW
;
A
#
# COMPACT_ATOMS: atom_id res chain seq x y z
N MET A 1 15.74 -19.01 15.80
CA MET A 1 14.63 -18.33 16.53
C MET A 1 15.08 -17.99 17.96
N SER A 2 15.90 -16.95 18.17
CA SER A 2 16.40 -16.57 19.51
C SER A 2 15.90 -15.19 19.99
N LYS A 3 15.00 -14.53 19.23
CA LYS A 3 14.59 -13.14 19.50
C LYS A 3 13.29 -13.01 20.30
N LEU A 4 12.53 -14.09 20.50
CA LEU A 4 11.26 -14.09 21.25
C LEU A 4 11.25 -15.21 22.27
N LYS A 5 10.64 -14.94 23.44
CA LYS A 5 10.35 -15.97 24.45
C LYS A 5 9.32 -16.95 23.90
N SER A 6 9.39 -18.21 24.33
CA SER A 6 8.37 -19.20 23.98
C SER A 6 6.98 -18.71 24.41
N GLY A 7 5.99 -18.83 23.51
CA GLY A 7 4.62 -18.36 23.75
C GLY A 7 4.40 -16.85 23.67
N ALA A 8 5.43 -16.05 23.33
CA ALA A 8 5.27 -14.62 23.16
C ALA A 8 4.42 -14.27 21.92
N PRO A 9 3.61 -13.19 21.98
CA PRO A 9 2.86 -12.73 20.82
C PRO A 9 3.83 -12.27 19.71
N PHE A 10 3.49 -12.59 18.46
CA PHE A 10 4.25 -12.17 17.30
C PHE A 10 3.40 -11.25 16.43
N LEU A 11 3.77 -9.98 16.38
CA LEU A 11 3.11 -8.96 15.57
C LEU A 11 3.81 -8.85 14.21
N ILE A 12 3.06 -9.01 13.12
CA ILE A 12 3.60 -8.96 11.75
C ILE A 12 2.85 -7.91 10.92
N TYR A 13 3.59 -7.19 10.08
CA TYR A 13 3.07 -6.29 9.05
C TYR A 13 3.48 -6.75 7.61
N LEU A 14 2.68 -7.62 6.99
CA LEU A 14 2.54 -8.02 5.56
C LEU A 14 1.54 -7.26 4.63
N TYR A 15 1.98 -6.60 3.55
CA TYR A 15 1.06 -5.87 2.67
C TYR A 15 -0.15 -6.68 2.15
N TYR A 16 -1.33 -6.05 2.20
CA TYR A 16 -2.61 -6.66 1.88
C TYR A 16 -2.92 -6.70 0.37
N ALA A 17 -3.58 -7.76 -0.11
CA ALA A 17 -3.88 -8.00 -1.53
C ALA A 17 -5.19 -7.37 -2.05
N PHE A 18 -5.81 -6.47 -1.28
CA PHE A 18 -7.04 -5.74 -1.62
C PHE A 18 -8.33 -6.58 -1.69
N ASP A 19 -8.38 -7.76 -1.06
CA ASP A 19 -9.55 -8.65 -1.02
C ASP A 19 -10.82 -8.00 -0.41
N ASN A 20 -10.66 -7.02 0.48
CA ASN A 20 -11.73 -6.26 1.12
C ASN A 20 -12.11 -4.99 0.34
N ARG A 21 -11.53 -4.77 -0.85
CA ARG A 21 -11.78 -3.59 -1.68
C ARG A 21 -12.45 -3.96 -3.01
N PRO A 22 -13.17 -3.03 -3.63
CA PRO A 22 -13.76 -3.24 -4.95
C PRO A 22 -12.73 -3.72 -5.99
N LYS A 23 -13.15 -4.59 -6.92
CA LYS A 23 -12.27 -5.20 -7.94
C LYS A 23 -11.48 -4.20 -8.78
N TRP A 24 -11.98 -2.98 -8.94
CA TRP A 24 -11.27 -1.93 -9.69
C TRP A 24 -9.98 -1.47 -8.98
N PHE A 25 -9.86 -1.60 -7.64
CA PHE A 25 -8.59 -1.35 -6.93
C PHE A 25 -7.48 -2.28 -7.42
N ALA A 26 -7.81 -3.56 -7.62
CA ALA A 26 -6.87 -4.53 -8.16
C ALA A 26 -6.44 -4.17 -9.59
N PHE A 27 -7.34 -3.59 -10.39
CA PHE A 27 -7.01 -3.10 -11.73
C PHE A 27 -6.05 -1.91 -11.69
N ILE A 28 -6.34 -0.88 -10.88
CA ILE A 28 -5.45 0.28 -10.70
C ILE A 28 -4.09 -0.16 -10.17
N TRP A 29 -4.08 -1.10 -9.23
CA TRP A 29 -2.85 -1.68 -8.72
C TRP A 29 -2.07 -2.41 -9.81
N LYS A 30 -2.71 -3.27 -10.62
CA LYS A 30 -2.04 -3.95 -11.74
C LYS A 30 -1.43 -2.97 -12.73
N CYS A 31 -2.14 -1.91 -13.09
CA CYS A 31 -1.61 -0.84 -13.94
C CYS A 31 -0.37 -0.20 -13.30
N SER A 32 -0.48 0.17 -12.02
CA SER A 32 0.64 0.76 -11.27
C SER A 32 1.83 -0.20 -11.13
N ASP A 33 1.58 -1.50 -10.98
CA ASP A 33 2.61 -2.54 -10.86
C ASP A 33 3.40 -2.70 -12.16
N ILE A 34 2.75 -2.57 -13.32
CA ILE A 34 3.43 -2.55 -14.63
C ILE A 34 4.43 -1.40 -14.67
N PHE A 35 3.99 -0.18 -14.33
CA PHE A 35 4.89 0.98 -14.27
C PHE A 35 6.02 0.76 -13.25
N ARG A 36 5.71 0.25 -12.05
CA ARG A 36 6.70 -0.08 -11.02
C ARG A 36 7.78 -1.04 -11.53
N ARG A 37 7.40 -2.12 -12.21
CA ARG A 37 8.36 -3.11 -12.75
C ARG A 37 9.33 -2.49 -13.76
N VAL A 38 8.89 -1.49 -14.50
CA VAL A 38 9.71 -0.74 -15.45
C VAL A 38 10.62 0.25 -14.70
N ILE A 39 10.03 1.10 -13.84
CA ILE A 39 10.73 2.18 -13.13
C ILE A 39 11.76 1.65 -12.14
N SER A 40 11.45 0.57 -11.41
CA SER A 40 12.34 -0.01 -10.40
C SER A 40 13.62 -0.63 -10.96
N LYS A 41 13.68 -0.87 -12.28
CA LYS A 41 14.88 -1.34 -12.99
C LYS A 41 15.77 -0.19 -13.46
N MET A 42 15.27 1.03 -13.52
CA MET A 42 16.00 2.20 -14.00
C MET A 42 17.04 2.71 -12.98
N PRO A 43 18.11 3.37 -13.44
CA PRO A 43 19.06 4.04 -12.55
C PRO A 43 18.38 5.18 -11.76
N PHE A 44 18.92 5.49 -10.57
CA PHE A 44 18.34 6.48 -9.64
C PHE A 44 18.06 7.84 -10.29
N VAL A 45 18.97 8.30 -11.14
CA VAL A 45 18.89 9.57 -11.87
C VAL A 45 17.62 9.67 -12.74
N ILE A 46 17.09 8.54 -13.22
CA ILE A 46 15.88 8.50 -14.05
C ILE A 46 14.63 8.25 -13.20
N LYS A 47 14.67 7.29 -12.26
CA LYS A 47 13.48 6.98 -11.45
C LYS A 47 13.09 8.11 -10.50
N TYR A 48 14.04 8.91 -10.01
CA TYR A 48 13.76 10.03 -9.12
C TYR A 48 12.86 11.11 -9.78
N PRO A 49 13.24 11.72 -10.93
CA PRO A 49 12.36 12.69 -11.59
C PRO A 49 11.05 12.06 -12.05
N LEU A 50 11.07 10.82 -12.54
CA LEU A 50 9.85 10.13 -12.98
C LEU A 50 8.85 9.93 -11.82
N SER A 51 9.33 9.56 -10.64
CA SER A 51 8.49 9.42 -9.44
C SER A 51 7.91 10.76 -9.00
N ASN A 52 8.67 11.86 -9.11
CA ASN A 52 8.17 13.20 -8.84
C ASN A 52 7.09 13.63 -9.84
N ILE A 53 7.26 13.31 -11.13
CA ILE A 53 6.26 13.55 -12.18
C ILE A 53 4.96 12.79 -11.86
N ILE A 54 5.05 11.51 -11.49
CA ILE A 54 3.88 10.72 -11.07
C ILE A 54 3.21 11.35 -9.84
N ALA A 55 3.99 11.79 -8.85
CA ALA A 55 3.45 12.46 -7.67
C ALA A 55 2.69 13.74 -8.05
N ALA A 56 3.21 14.53 -8.98
CA ALA A 56 2.60 15.79 -9.42
C ALA A 56 1.33 15.58 -10.27
N ILE A 57 1.33 14.58 -11.16
CA ILE A 57 0.24 14.40 -12.15
C ILE A 57 -0.83 13.42 -11.66
N VAL A 58 -0.49 12.50 -10.76
CA VAL A 58 -1.42 11.47 -10.27
C VAL A 58 -1.76 11.70 -8.81
N TYR A 59 -0.75 11.70 -7.93
CA TYR A 59 -1.02 11.72 -6.49
C TYR A 59 -1.64 13.04 -6.05
N TYR A 60 -1.04 14.16 -6.45
CA TYR A 60 -1.47 15.48 -6.03
C TYR A 60 -2.90 15.83 -6.48
N PRO A 61 -3.26 15.76 -7.78
CA PRO A 61 -4.61 16.11 -8.20
C PRO A 61 -5.66 15.15 -7.63
N LEU A 62 -5.38 13.84 -7.56
CA LEU A 62 -6.33 12.88 -7.02
C LEU A 62 -6.53 13.08 -5.52
N ALA A 63 -5.47 13.33 -4.75
CA ALA A 63 -5.56 13.63 -3.32
C ALA A 63 -6.33 14.91 -3.05
N ARG A 64 -6.10 15.97 -3.84
CA ARG A 64 -6.82 17.24 -3.68
C ARG A 64 -8.27 17.15 -4.11
N LEU A 65 -8.58 16.42 -5.19
CA LEU A 65 -9.95 16.13 -5.59
C LEU A 65 -10.69 15.34 -4.51
N THR A 66 -10.05 14.31 -3.95
CA THR A 66 -10.60 13.52 -2.85
C THR A 66 -10.90 14.38 -1.63
N LEU A 67 -9.99 15.31 -1.27
CA LEU A 67 -10.21 16.25 -0.18
C LEU A 67 -11.42 17.18 -0.44
N LEU A 68 -11.59 17.64 -1.69
CA LEU A 68 -12.74 18.48 -2.05
C LEU A 68 -14.05 17.70 -1.93
N ILE A 69 -14.08 16.46 -2.44
CA ILE A 69 -15.26 15.58 -2.37
C ILE A 69 -15.61 15.25 -0.92
N GLU A 70 -14.61 14.96 -0.07
CA GLU A 70 -14.80 14.73 1.37
C GLU A 70 -15.43 15.96 2.04
N LYS A 71 -14.94 17.17 1.72
CA LYS A 71 -15.51 18.43 2.23
C LYS A 71 -16.95 18.69 1.77
N MET A 72 -17.37 18.09 0.67
CA MET A 72 -18.76 18.14 0.19
C MET A 72 -19.67 17.12 0.92
N GLY A 73 -19.14 16.34 1.87
CA GLY A 73 -19.91 15.38 2.67
C GLY A 73 -20.07 14.00 2.02
N VAL A 74 -19.32 13.71 0.96
CA VAL A 74 -19.35 12.41 0.29
C VAL A 74 -18.31 11.47 0.89
N ASP A 75 -18.67 10.19 1.10
CA ASP A 75 -17.73 9.17 1.55
C ASP A 75 -16.68 8.85 0.48
N VAL A 76 -15.42 9.13 0.80
CA VAL A 76 -14.25 8.89 -0.06
C VAL A 76 -13.42 7.68 0.37
N ASN A 77 -13.87 6.89 1.34
CA ASN A 77 -13.11 5.75 1.88
C ASN A 77 -12.69 4.76 0.81
N ASN A 78 -13.49 4.62 -0.24
CA ASN A 78 -13.21 3.75 -1.37
C ASN A 78 -12.56 4.47 -2.55
N VAL A 79 -12.14 5.73 -2.46
CA VAL A 79 -11.40 6.39 -3.56
C VAL A 79 -9.91 5.98 -3.48
N PRO A 80 -9.23 5.72 -4.61
CA PRO A 80 -7.81 5.42 -4.55
C PRO A 80 -7.03 6.68 -4.11
N LEU A 81 -5.96 6.48 -3.33
CA LEU A 81 -5.16 7.55 -2.74
C LEU A 81 -5.87 8.47 -1.74
N THR A 82 -7.03 8.07 -1.21
CA THR A 82 -7.74 8.81 -0.13
C THR A 82 -6.86 9.07 1.10
N GLU A 83 -5.93 8.18 1.42
CA GLU A 83 -4.97 8.37 2.53
C GLU A 83 -4.05 9.58 2.34
N TYR A 84 -3.89 10.05 1.10
CA TYR A 84 -3.03 11.19 0.76
C TYR A 84 -3.79 12.53 0.79
N ARG A 85 -5.11 12.53 0.94
CA ARG A 85 -5.94 13.75 0.87
C ARG A 85 -5.50 14.86 1.83
N ALA A 86 -5.10 14.47 3.05
CA ALA A 86 -4.61 15.36 4.09
C ALA A 86 -3.06 15.40 4.19
N LYS A 87 -2.35 14.66 3.33
CA LYS A 87 -0.89 14.60 3.35
C LYS A 87 -0.26 15.74 2.54
N SER A 88 0.98 16.04 2.88
CA SER A 88 1.80 17.02 2.16
C SER A 88 2.23 16.49 0.79
N PHE A 89 2.52 17.40 -0.15
CA PHE A 89 3.09 17.00 -1.44
C PHE A 89 4.46 16.32 -1.29
N TYR A 90 5.24 16.72 -0.28
CA TYR A 90 6.51 16.06 0.03
C TYR A 90 6.32 14.57 0.34
N THR A 91 5.33 14.23 1.18
CA THR A 91 4.99 12.83 1.50
C THR A 91 4.56 12.05 0.25
N MET A 92 3.80 12.67 -0.65
CA MET A 92 3.41 12.01 -1.91
C MET A 92 4.63 11.69 -2.79
N ARG A 93 5.63 12.59 -2.83
CA ARG A 93 6.86 12.40 -3.60
C ARG A 93 7.71 11.27 -3.06
N THR A 94 7.90 11.23 -1.73
CA THR A 94 8.67 10.16 -1.08
C THR A 94 7.98 8.82 -1.25
N ASP A 95 6.67 8.74 -1.02
CA ASP A 95 5.91 7.49 -1.14
C ASP A 95 5.85 7.01 -2.59
N ALA A 96 5.72 7.92 -3.57
CA ALA A 96 5.80 7.57 -4.99
C ALA A 96 7.18 6.99 -5.35
N LEU A 97 8.26 7.61 -4.87
CA LEU A 97 9.62 7.12 -5.11
C LEU A 97 9.83 5.72 -4.53
N ASP A 98 9.40 5.48 -3.29
CA ASP A 98 9.54 4.18 -2.64
C ASP A 98 8.72 3.11 -3.37
N ARG A 99 7.48 3.44 -3.73
CA ARG A 99 6.56 2.52 -4.39
C ARG A 99 7.00 2.15 -5.80
N PHE A 100 7.42 3.11 -6.62
CA PHE A 100 7.88 2.85 -7.98
C PHE A 100 9.37 2.46 -8.06
N GLY A 101 10.15 2.76 -7.03
CA GLY A 101 11.57 2.45 -6.94
C GLY A 101 11.88 1.04 -6.44
N THR A 102 10.94 0.40 -5.72
CA THR A 102 11.14 -0.93 -5.14
C THR A 102 10.78 -2.04 -6.13
N ARG A 103 11.69 -3.02 -6.29
CA ARG A 103 11.54 -4.14 -7.25
C ARG A 103 10.62 -5.25 -6.75
N LEU A 104 10.52 -5.43 -5.45
CA LEU A 104 9.73 -6.50 -4.83
C LEU A 104 8.54 -5.91 -4.07
N GLU A 105 7.35 -6.32 -4.45
CA GLU A 105 6.12 -6.00 -3.72
C GLU A 105 5.32 -7.29 -3.59
N ASN A 106 5.36 -7.89 -2.39
CA ASN A 106 4.58 -9.08 -2.08
C ASN A 106 3.33 -8.67 -1.33
N ARG A 107 2.17 -9.06 -1.85
CA ARG A 107 0.87 -8.84 -1.22
C ARG A 107 0.20 -10.18 -0.96
N PHE A 108 -0.41 -10.31 0.21
CA PHE A 108 -1.03 -11.54 0.65
C PHE A 108 -2.50 -11.32 1.00
N THR A 109 -3.35 -12.27 0.64
CA THR A 109 -4.74 -12.31 1.12
C THR A 109 -4.77 -12.75 2.58
N GLN A 110 -5.86 -12.47 3.29
CA GLN A 110 -6.02 -12.92 4.67
C GLN A 110 -5.85 -14.44 4.81
N VAL A 111 -6.38 -15.20 3.85
CA VAL A 111 -6.25 -16.67 3.80
C VAL A 111 -4.79 -17.11 3.64
N GLN A 112 -4.02 -16.43 2.77
CA GLN A 112 -2.59 -16.72 2.60
C GLN A 112 -1.80 -16.40 3.87
N ILE A 113 -2.09 -15.28 4.52
CA ILE A 113 -1.43 -14.89 5.78
C ILE A 113 -1.71 -15.94 6.86
N LYS A 114 -2.97 -16.32 7.03
CA LYS A 114 -3.37 -17.34 8.01
C LYS A 114 -2.62 -18.65 7.78
N LYS A 115 -2.58 -19.13 6.53
CA LYS A 115 -1.86 -20.34 6.17
C LYS A 115 -0.35 -20.24 6.45
N MET A 116 0.29 -19.13 6.07
CA MET A 116 1.72 -18.93 6.36
C MET A 116 2.02 -18.91 7.85
N MET A 117 1.12 -18.36 8.67
CA MET A 117 1.27 -18.35 10.13
C MET A 117 1.09 -19.75 10.73
N GLU A 118 0.09 -20.51 10.27
CA GLU A 118 -0.14 -21.90 10.67
C GLU A 118 1.04 -22.81 10.29
N ASP A 119 1.55 -22.69 9.05
CA ASP A 119 2.71 -23.43 8.56
C ASP A 119 3.98 -23.09 9.36
N ALA A 120 4.07 -21.88 9.93
CA ALA A 120 5.15 -21.45 10.82
C ALA A 120 4.97 -21.89 12.29
N GLY A 121 3.88 -22.60 12.61
CA GLY A 121 3.58 -23.08 13.96
C GLY A 121 2.98 -22.03 14.89
N LEU A 122 2.50 -20.90 14.36
CA LEU A 122 1.81 -19.87 15.14
C LEU A 122 0.35 -20.30 15.40
N ILE A 123 -0.12 -20.01 16.62
CA ILE A 123 -1.48 -20.33 17.08
C ILE A 123 -2.21 -19.05 17.51
N ASN A 124 -3.54 -19.11 17.64
CA ASN A 124 -4.38 -17.97 18.08
C ASN A 124 -4.26 -16.72 17.19
N ILE A 125 -4.21 -16.91 15.88
CA ILE A 125 -4.07 -15.83 14.88
C ILE A 125 -5.27 -14.88 14.98
N ARG A 126 -5.00 -13.58 15.11
CA ARG A 126 -6.02 -12.51 15.14
C ARG A 126 -5.74 -11.49 14.06
N PHE A 127 -6.82 -10.98 13.51
CA PHE A 127 -6.85 -9.96 12.48
C PHE A 127 -7.65 -8.74 13.03
N SER A 128 -7.00 -7.59 13.14
CA SER A 128 -7.48 -6.22 13.33
C SER A 128 -8.47 -5.79 12.26
N ASP A 129 -9.60 -5.29 12.74
CA ASP A 129 -10.70 -4.69 12.00
C ASP A 129 -10.45 -3.21 11.64
N ILE A 130 -9.35 -2.61 12.12
CA ILE A 130 -9.06 -1.18 11.91
C ILE A 130 -8.03 -1.00 10.77
N ALA A 131 -8.31 -0.05 9.86
CA ALA A 131 -7.39 0.37 8.79
C ALA A 131 -5.99 0.71 9.35
N PRO A 132 -4.88 0.17 8.79
CA PRO A 132 -4.74 -0.44 7.47
C PRO A 132 -5.18 -1.91 7.32
N TYR A 133 -6.08 -2.43 8.17
CA TYR A 133 -6.72 -3.76 8.19
C TYR A 133 -5.71 -4.90 8.34
N TRP A 134 -5.66 -5.50 9.54
CA TRP A 134 -4.63 -6.46 9.96
C TRP A 134 -5.16 -7.48 10.89
#